data_AF-A0A427Y7B1-F1
#
_entry.id   AF-A0A427Y7B1-F1
#
_cell.length_a   1.000
_cell.length_b   1.000
_cell.length_c   1.000
_cell.angle_alpha   90.00
_cell.angle_beta   90.00
_cell.angle_gamma   90.00
#
_symmetry.space_group_name_H-M   'P 1'
#
loop_
_entity.id
_entity.type
_entity.pdbx_description
1 polymer ?
#
loop_
_entity_poly.entity_id
_entity_poly.type
_entity_poly.pdbx_seq_one_letter_code
_entity_poly.pdbx_strand_id
1 'polypeptide(L)'
;MQNASLSPVMAAAPLTRTSTSSSDSTSLSTRSAASNDSSTTLVGALEIKGCPTPPLKVLDVCHDCAAVLPPVDHRLDPHPVNRRLGTKIPLNALADALTCSLSASLTSMDRAPCLRVILATNDAGCKTYLAQMHKVCSSLGVALDPVDLRNRHDQFRAIRKTIWSANRDDSVDGLLVLFPIFAPTYPEKDDALRALIDPRIDAEGTHPSHLAATNSSERGEELIYPCTPLAVMLALHRVPGLFDSGAPMEQSLRGKTVTMINRSEIVGRPLAGMIANCGALVYSIDADSTHIYHRHRLHRASHPSFCLRASSGPPLHTCLAHSDIIISAVPSAKFKVPTHHIRPGATCINISEHDNFEDDVAARAGHVAGRIGRLTNLVLVMNVLALAARHRHRQ
;
A
#
# COMPACT_ATOMS: atom_id res chain seq x y z
N MET A 1 -1.92 40.84 54.41
CA MET A 1 -0.59 41.38 54.11
C MET A 1 -0.51 41.70 52.63
N GLN A 2 0.19 42.77 52.35
CA GLN A 2 0.11 43.70 51.23
C GLN A 2 0.85 43.29 49.94
N ASN A 3 0.40 43.94 48.85
CA ASN A 3 1.13 44.54 47.71
C ASN A 3 1.86 43.61 46.73
N ALA A 4 1.64 43.60 45.41
CA ALA A 4 1.35 44.63 44.38
C ALA A 4 2.59 45.27 43.72
N SER A 5 2.39 45.61 42.44
CA SER A 5 3.11 46.52 41.53
C SER A 5 4.10 45.88 40.54
N LEU A 6 4.29 46.36 39.30
CA LEU A 6 3.51 47.05 38.24
C LEU A 6 4.51 47.25 37.08
N SER A 7 4.01 47.35 35.84
CA SER A 7 4.67 47.65 34.54
C SER A 7 5.40 49.02 34.51
N PRO A 8 6.01 49.59 33.41
CA PRO A 8 5.47 49.71 32.02
C PRO A 8 6.42 49.92 30.78
N VAL A 9 5.85 49.68 29.57
CA VAL A 9 5.75 50.48 28.30
C VAL A 9 6.95 51.27 27.67
N MET A 10 7.00 51.23 26.31
CA MET A 10 7.40 52.23 25.26
C MET A 10 8.53 51.73 24.33
N ALA A 11 8.72 52.12 23.06
CA ALA A 11 7.94 52.55 21.88
C ALA A 11 8.99 52.91 20.78
N ALA A 12 8.73 52.52 19.52
CA ALA A 12 9.03 53.21 18.25
C ALA A 12 10.47 53.55 17.72
N ALA A 13 10.74 52.97 16.53
CA ALA A 13 11.19 53.61 15.26
C ALA A 13 12.72 53.79 14.95
N PRO A 14 13.12 54.13 13.68
CA PRO A 14 14.05 53.34 12.86
C PRO A 14 15.31 54.13 12.42
N LEU A 15 16.23 53.54 11.62
CA LEU A 15 16.83 54.14 10.40
C LEU A 15 18.18 53.52 9.95
N THR A 16 18.34 53.57 8.62
CA THR A 16 19.55 53.81 7.80
C THR A 16 20.51 52.69 7.37
N ARG A 17 20.47 52.51 6.04
CA ARG A 17 21.49 52.02 5.12
C ARG A 17 22.89 52.58 5.42
N THR A 18 23.91 51.77 5.17
CA THR A 18 25.13 52.22 4.49
C THR A 18 25.63 51.16 3.51
N SER A 19 25.81 51.61 2.28
CA SER A 19 26.48 50.96 1.16
C SER A 19 27.99 51.21 1.26
N THR A 20 28.82 50.21 0.98
CA THR A 20 30.15 50.46 0.38
C THR A 20 30.46 49.39 -0.64
N SER A 21 30.69 49.88 -1.85
CA SER A 21 31.22 49.21 -3.02
C SER A 21 32.75 49.25 -2.99
N SER A 22 33.41 48.17 -3.37
CA SER A 22 34.75 48.25 -3.97
C SER A 22 34.90 47.17 -5.03
N SER A 23 34.90 47.65 -6.27
CA SER A 23 35.30 46.99 -7.49
C SER A 23 36.78 46.62 -7.46
N ASP A 24 37.12 45.43 -7.93
CA ASP A 24 38.36 45.25 -8.70
C ASP A 24 38.14 44.22 -9.81
N SER A 25 38.46 44.66 -11.01
CA SER A 25 38.33 43.96 -12.28
C SER A 25 39.70 43.42 -12.70
N THR A 26 39.80 42.13 -12.99
CA THR A 26 40.82 41.60 -13.91
C THR A 26 40.19 40.56 -14.83
N SER A 27 40.58 40.63 -16.10
CA SER A 27 39.95 40.06 -17.29
C SER A 27 40.69 38.82 -17.81
N LEU A 28 40.00 38.07 -18.71
CA LEU A 28 40.42 36.90 -19.51
C LEU A 28 40.36 35.56 -18.73
N SER A 29 39.71 34.49 -19.21
CA SER A 29 39.53 34.03 -20.58
C SER A 29 38.34 33.05 -20.69
N THR A 30 37.89 32.89 -21.92
CA THR A 30 36.83 32.02 -22.45
C THR A 30 36.81 30.58 -21.91
N ARG A 31 35.63 30.10 -21.50
CA ARG A 31 35.11 28.78 -21.86
C ARG A 31 33.60 28.69 -21.59
N SER A 32 32.87 28.33 -22.65
CA SER A 32 31.48 27.91 -22.63
C SER A 32 31.25 26.82 -21.57
N ALA A 33 30.28 27.05 -20.68
CA ALA A 33 29.73 26.02 -19.83
C ALA A 33 28.20 26.20 -19.82
N ALA A 34 27.52 25.29 -20.50
CA ALA A 34 26.08 25.12 -20.40
C ALA A 34 25.73 24.89 -18.92
N SER A 35 24.83 25.71 -18.39
CA SER A 35 24.19 25.52 -17.09
C SER A 35 23.31 24.27 -17.16
N ASN A 36 23.84 23.13 -16.75
CA ASN A 36 23.03 21.98 -16.35
C ASN A 36 22.57 22.22 -14.91
N ASP A 37 21.30 22.55 -14.79
CA ASP A 37 20.53 22.64 -13.57
C ASP A 37 20.39 21.22 -12.98
N SER A 38 21.33 20.83 -12.12
CA SER A 38 21.29 19.55 -11.40
C SER A 38 20.36 19.69 -10.20
N SER A 39 19.08 19.42 -10.44
CA SER A 39 18.07 19.14 -9.42
C SER A 39 18.57 18.04 -8.48
N THR A 40 18.99 18.45 -7.29
CA THR A 40 19.47 17.58 -6.23
C THR A 40 18.28 16.78 -5.69
N THR A 41 18.16 15.53 -6.12
CA THR A 41 17.17 14.57 -5.64
C THR A 41 17.69 13.97 -4.33
N LEU A 42 17.08 14.36 -3.21
CA LEU A 42 17.35 13.79 -1.89
C LEU A 42 16.60 12.45 -1.75
N VAL A 43 17.24 11.37 -2.21
CA VAL A 43 16.98 9.98 -1.81
C VAL A 43 18.35 9.37 -1.56
N GLY A 44 18.72 9.27 -0.29
CA GLY A 44 20.05 8.87 0.12
C GLY A 44 20.19 8.92 1.63
N ALA A 45 19.73 7.87 2.31
CA ALA A 45 20.34 7.35 3.54
C ALA A 45 19.61 6.09 4.04
N LEU A 46 19.70 5.00 3.28
CA LEU A 46 19.67 3.62 3.80
C LEU A 46 20.78 2.83 3.11
N GLU A 47 22.01 3.35 3.21
CA GLU A 47 23.22 2.59 2.97
C GLU A 47 23.47 1.69 4.20
N ILE A 48 23.18 0.40 4.09
CA ILE A 48 23.81 -0.59 4.96
C ILE A 48 25.18 -0.88 4.35
N LYS A 49 26.24 -0.25 4.88
CA LYS A 49 27.62 -0.58 4.51
C LYS A 49 27.89 -2.05 4.84
N GLY A 50 27.95 -2.91 3.82
CA GLY A 50 28.42 -4.29 3.94
C GLY A 50 27.62 -5.38 3.22
N CYS A 51 26.46 -5.08 2.61
CA CYS A 51 25.65 -6.10 1.92
C CYS A 51 25.68 -5.90 0.39
N PRO A 52 26.13 -6.89 -0.42
CA PRO A 52 26.27 -6.76 -1.87
C PRO A 52 24.96 -7.04 -2.64
N THR A 53 23.82 -6.50 -2.18
CA THR A 53 22.53 -6.59 -2.90
C THR A 53 21.77 -5.26 -2.88
N PRO A 54 21.17 -4.84 -4.01
CA PRO A 54 20.51 -3.54 -4.14
C PRO A 54 19.24 -3.44 -3.26
N PRO A 55 18.85 -2.22 -2.84
CA PRO A 55 17.72 -1.99 -1.95
C PRO A 55 16.39 -2.44 -2.58
N LEU A 56 15.54 -3.12 -1.79
CA LEU A 56 14.19 -3.53 -2.20
C LEU A 56 13.28 -2.29 -2.26
N LYS A 57 13.25 -1.64 -3.43
CA LYS A 57 12.36 -0.52 -3.75
C LYS A 57 10.92 -1.01 -3.90
N VAL A 58 10.11 -0.89 -2.85
CA VAL A 58 8.67 -1.15 -2.94
C VAL A 58 8.03 0.00 -3.75
N LEU A 59 7.73 -0.30 -5.02
CA LEU A 59 7.21 0.61 -6.06
C LEU A 59 8.14 1.73 -6.54
N ASP A 60 9.27 1.30 -7.09
CA ASP A 60 9.98 1.99 -8.17
C ASP A 60 10.27 0.93 -9.26
N VAL A 61 9.30 0.70 -10.16
CA VAL A 61 9.49 -0.25 -11.28
C VAL A 61 10.28 0.46 -12.38
N CYS A 62 11.60 0.56 -12.20
CA CYS A 62 12.64 0.93 -13.19
C CYS A 62 14.01 0.81 -12.49
N HIS A 63 15.10 0.20 -12.98
CA HIS A 63 15.45 -0.30 -14.32
C HIS A 63 16.35 -1.57 -14.31
N ASP A 64 16.59 -2.24 -13.17
CA ASP A 64 17.58 -3.36 -13.11
C ASP A 64 17.03 -4.72 -12.61
N CYS A 65 15.72 -4.91 -12.58
CA CYS A 65 15.10 -6.21 -12.22
C CYS A 65 14.88 -7.15 -13.43
N ALA A 66 15.73 -7.08 -14.45
CA ALA A 66 15.67 -7.97 -15.61
C ALA A 66 16.14 -9.41 -15.32
N ALA A 67 16.70 -9.70 -14.14
CA ALA A 67 17.35 -10.98 -13.87
C ALA A 67 16.49 -12.04 -13.12
N VAL A 68 15.32 -11.70 -12.58
CA VAL A 68 14.56 -12.65 -11.69
C VAL A 68 13.11 -12.90 -12.11
N LEU A 69 12.63 -12.32 -13.22
CA LEU A 69 11.27 -12.55 -13.70
C LEU A 69 11.27 -13.13 -15.12
N PRO A 70 10.49 -14.19 -15.41
CA PRO A 70 10.38 -14.70 -16.77
C PRO A 70 9.86 -13.60 -17.70
N PRO A 71 10.33 -13.54 -18.96
CA PRO A 71 10.05 -12.43 -19.87
C PRO A 71 8.55 -12.29 -20.14
N VAL A 72 8.06 -11.05 -20.08
CA VAL A 72 6.77 -10.65 -20.63
C VAL A 72 7.04 -10.13 -22.03
N ASP A 73 6.44 -10.75 -23.05
CA ASP A 73 6.63 -10.35 -24.46
C ASP A 73 5.95 -9.00 -24.71
N HIS A 74 6.75 -7.98 -25.06
CA HIS A 74 6.34 -6.59 -25.22
C HIS A 74 6.22 -6.17 -26.70
N ARG A 75 5.62 -7.01 -27.55
CA ARG A 75 5.26 -6.58 -28.92
C ARG A 75 3.87 -5.94 -28.93
N LEU A 76 3.85 -4.63 -29.15
CA LEU A 76 2.64 -3.83 -29.41
C LEU A 76 2.23 -4.01 -30.89
N ASP A 77 1.20 -4.81 -31.14
CA ASP A 77 0.49 -4.83 -32.44
C ASP A 77 -0.79 -3.99 -32.36
N PRO A 78 -1.03 -3.06 -33.31
CA PRO A 78 -2.21 -2.21 -33.33
C PRO A 78 -3.30 -2.81 -34.24
N HIS A 79 -4.04 -3.85 -33.81
CA HIS A 79 -5.29 -4.33 -34.47
C HIS A 79 -6.09 -5.26 -33.52
N PRO A 80 -7.38 -5.55 -33.77
CA PRO A 80 -8.35 -5.89 -32.71
C PRO A 80 -7.90 -7.16 -32.01
N VAL A 81 -7.48 -7.01 -30.76
CA VAL A 81 -6.88 -8.12 -30.02
C VAL A 81 -7.96 -9.17 -29.84
N ASN A 82 -7.76 -10.32 -30.49
CA ASN A 82 -8.41 -11.57 -30.19
C ASN A 82 -7.97 -11.98 -28.77
N ARG A 83 -8.45 -11.25 -27.75
CA ARG A 83 -8.05 -11.40 -26.36
C ARG A 83 -8.57 -12.73 -25.90
N ARG A 84 -7.65 -13.64 -25.56
CA ARG A 84 -7.98 -14.89 -24.89
C ARG A 84 -8.71 -14.57 -23.59
N LEU A 85 -10.01 -14.80 -23.57
CA LEU A 85 -10.86 -14.59 -22.42
C LEU A 85 -10.52 -15.59 -21.32
N GLY A 86 -10.78 -15.21 -20.07
CA GLY A 86 -10.60 -16.06 -18.89
C GLY A 86 -9.15 -16.37 -18.55
N THR A 87 -8.19 -15.58 -19.04
CA THR A 87 -6.76 -15.82 -18.74
C THR A 87 -6.52 -15.63 -17.24
N LYS A 88 -6.00 -16.65 -16.55
CA LYS A 88 -5.70 -16.55 -15.11
C LYS A 88 -4.45 -15.69 -14.89
N ILE A 89 -4.55 -14.71 -14.00
CA ILE A 89 -3.36 -13.97 -13.53
C ILE A 89 -2.43 -14.98 -12.83
N PRO A 90 -1.12 -15.04 -13.16
CA PRO A 90 -0.20 -16.07 -12.65
C PRO A 90 0.25 -15.78 -11.21
N LEU A 91 -0.69 -15.80 -10.26
CA LEU A 91 -0.45 -15.47 -8.85
C LEU A 91 0.59 -16.38 -8.19
N ASN A 92 0.64 -17.67 -8.57
CA ASN A 92 1.62 -18.61 -8.02
C ASN A 92 3.05 -18.25 -8.45
N ALA A 93 3.27 -17.98 -9.73
CA ALA A 93 4.58 -17.58 -10.23
C ALA A 93 5.05 -16.26 -9.59
N LEU A 94 4.12 -15.31 -9.38
CA LEU A 94 4.41 -14.08 -8.65
C LEU A 94 4.78 -14.36 -7.17
N ALA A 95 4.03 -15.23 -6.50
CA ALA A 95 4.30 -15.62 -5.12
C ALA A 95 5.65 -16.34 -4.97
N ASP A 96 6.00 -17.21 -5.91
CA ASP A 96 7.28 -17.93 -5.91
C ASP A 96 8.45 -16.97 -6.14
N ALA A 97 8.31 -16.01 -7.05
CA ALA A 97 9.31 -14.96 -7.27
C ALA A 97 9.52 -14.07 -6.01
N LEU A 98 8.43 -13.67 -5.35
CA LEU A 98 8.52 -12.92 -4.09
C LEU A 98 9.15 -13.75 -2.97
N THR A 99 8.82 -15.04 -2.89
CA THR A 99 9.42 -15.95 -1.90
C THR A 99 10.94 -16.02 -2.09
N CYS A 100 11.42 -16.16 -3.33
CA CYS A 100 12.85 -16.18 -3.62
C CYS A 100 13.54 -14.86 -3.22
N SER A 101 12.93 -13.72 -3.57
CA SER A 101 13.47 -12.40 -3.22
C SER A 101 13.50 -12.17 -1.71
N LEU A 102 12.44 -12.56 -0.98
CA LEU A 102 12.37 -12.40 0.47
C LEU A 102 13.36 -13.31 1.19
N SER A 103 13.52 -14.55 0.72
CA SER A 103 14.48 -15.49 1.28
C SER A 103 15.90 -14.95 1.21
N ALA A 104 16.31 -14.40 0.05
CA ALA A 104 17.62 -13.78 -0.09
C ALA A 104 17.83 -12.63 0.91
N SER A 105 16.86 -11.71 1.03
CA SER A 105 16.96 -10.60 1.97
C SER A 105 16.99 -11.05 3.44
N LEU A 106 16.19 -12.05 3.81
CA LEU A 106 16.15 -12.58 5.18
C LEU A 106 17.47 -13.28 5.56
N THR A 107 18.15 -13.96 4.62
CA THR A 107 19.45 -14.57 4.89
C THR A 107 20.56 -13.56 5.18
N SER A 108 20.40 -12.30 4.74
CA SER A 108 21.35 -11.22 5.01
C SER A 108 21.18 -10.58 6.40
N MET A 109 20.17 -10.99 7.17
CA MET A 109 19.90 -10.43 8.50
C MET A 109 20.65 -11.16 9.60
N ASP A 110 21.18 -10.41 10.58
CA ASP A 110 21.89 -11.00 11.73
C ASP A 110 21.01 -11.89 12.63
N ARG A 111 19.70 -11.66 12.62
CA ARG A 111 18.72 -12.47 13.33
C ARG A 111 17.43 -12.56 12.52
N ALA A 112 16.70 -13.65 12.72
CA ALA A 112 15.35 -13.79 12.21
C ALA A 112 14.45 -12.64 12.74
N PRO A 113 13.69 -11.96 11.88
CA PRO A 113 12.62 -11.07 12.31
C PRO A 113 11.56 -11.84 13.07
N CYS A 114 10.96 -11.20 14.08
CA CYS A 114 9.89 -11.78 14.88
C CYS A 114 8.56 -11.10 14.57
N LEU A 115 7.58 -11.90 14.16
CA LEU A 115 6.20 -11.50 13.98
C LEU A 115 5.34 -12.07 15.11
N ARG A 116 4.85 -11.20 15.99
CA ARG A 116 3.86 -11.54 17.01
C ARG A 116 2.45 -11.47 16.42
N VAL A 117 1.63 -12.49 16.66
CA VAL A 117 0.26 -12.56 16.11
C VAL A 117 -0.74 -12.82 17.22
N ILE A 118 -1.74 -11.94 17.35
CA ILE A 118 -2.82 -12.11 18.32
C ILE A 118 -4.04 -12.74 17.64
N LEU A 119 -4.44 -13.92 18.12
CA LEU A 119 -5.69 -14.59 17.75
C LEU A 119 -6.69 -14.49 18.90
N ALA A 120 -7.77 -13.74 18.70
CA ALA A 120 -8.84 -13.58 19.71
C ALA A 120 -10.24 -13.97 19.22
N THR A 121 -10.36 -14.46 17.98
CA THR A 121 -11.62 -14.85 17.35
C THR A 121 -11.64 -16.34 17.01
N ASN A 122 -12.85 -16.95 17.00
CA ASN A 122 -13.03 -18.33 16.55
C ASN A 122 -13.33 -18.45 15.05
N ASP A 123 -13.32 -17.34 14.33
CA ASP A 123 -13.52 -17.28 12.89
C ASP A 123 -12.61 -18.26 12.12
N ALA A 124 -13.22 -18.99 11.18
CA ALA A 124 -12.53 -20.04 10.41
C ALA A 124 -11.53 -19.44 9.41
N GLY A 125 -11.85 -18.27 8.85
CA GLY A 125 -10.97 -17.51 7.96
C GLY A 125 -9.68 -17.12 8.67
N CYS A 126 -9.79 -16.54 9.87
CA CYS A 126 -8.65 -16.16 10.71
C CYS A 126 -7.75 -17.35 11.07
N LYS A 127 -8.34 -18.49 11.44
CA LYS A 127 -7.57 -19.72 11.74
C LYS A 127 -6.82 -20.24 10.51
N THR A 128 -7.50 -20.25 9.36
CA THR A 128 -6.90 -20.68 8.09
C THR A 128 -5.78 -19.75 7.67
N TYR A 129 -5.98 -18.43 7.80
CA TYR A 129 -4.99 -17.41 7.53
C TYR A 129 -3.75 -17.58 8.42
N LEU A 130 -3.93 -17.76 9.73
CA LEU A 130 -2.83 -18.03 10.67
C LEU A 130 -2.05 -19.29 10.29
N ALA A 131 -2.74 -20.38 9.93
CA ALA A 131 -2.07 -21.61 9.51
C ALA A 131 -1.27 -21.44 8.21
N GLN A 132 -1.76 -20.64 7.26
CA GLN A 132 -1.03 -20.32 6.03
C GLN A 132 0.18 -19.42 6.31
N MET A 133 0.00 -18.40 7.15
CA MET A 133 1.06 -17.50 7.58
C MET A 133 2.18 -18.26 8.30
N HIS A 134 1.84 -19.21 9.19
CA HIS A 134 2.82 -20.08 9.83
C HIS A 134 3.67 -20.85 8.80
N LYS A 135 3.06 -21.40 7.74
CA LYS A 135 3.79 -22.09 6.67
C LYS A 135 4.74 -21.13 5.94
N VAL A 136 4.28 -19.94 5.58
CA VAL A 136 5.09 -18.92 4.88
C VAL A 136 6.26 -18.47 5.75
N CYS A 137 6.01 -18.07 7.00
CA CYS A 137 7.05 -17.63 7.93
C CYS A 137 8.09 -18.73 8.20
N SER A 138 7.65 -19.97 8.45
CA SER A 138 8.54 -21.10 8.67
C SER A 138 9.42 -21.37 7.45
N SER A 139 8.86 -21.28 6.23
CA SER A 139 9.62 -21.51 4.99
C SER A 139 10.66 -20.41 4.69
N LEU A 140 10.45 -19.20 5.21
CA LEU A 140 11.31 -18.04 4.98
C LEU A 140 12.27 -17.76 6.14
N GLY A 141 12.15 -18.47 7.26
CA GLY A 141 12.98 -18.24 8.45
C GLY A 141 12.55 -17.03 9.28
N VAL A 142 11.29 -16.60 9.18
CA VAL A 142 10.71 -15.57 10.06
C VAL A 142 10.19 -16.23 11.33
N ALA A 143 10.59 -15.74 12.50
CA ALA A 143 10.10 -16.23 13.78
C ALA A 143 8.64 -15.78 13.96
N LEU A 144 7.75 -16.73 14.28
CA LEU A 144 6.34 -16.45 14.53
C LEU A 144 6.02 -16.69 16.00
N ASP A 145 5.41 -15.71 16.65
CA ASP A 145 5.02 -15.76 18.06
C ASP A 145 3.49 -15.61 18.20
N PRO A 146 2.71 -16.70 18.08
CA PRO A 146 1.27 -16.65 18.18
C PRO A 146 0.78 -16.57 19.64
N VAL A 147 -0.08 -15.60 19.93
CA VAL A 147 -0.74 -15.41 21.22
C VAL A 147 -2.25 -15.67 21.08
N ASP A 148 -2.71 -16.80 21.64
CA ASP A 148 -4.13 -17.17 21.65
C ASP A 148 -4.85 -16.59 22.87
N LEU A 149 -5.80 -15.68 22.61
CA LEU A 149 -6.62 -15.00 23.62
C LEU A 149 -8.11 -15.33 23.51
N ARG A 150 -8.50 -16.32 22.68
CA ARG A 150 -9.91 -16.67 22.43
C ARG A 150 -10.68 -17.00 23.71
N ASN A 151 -10.03 -17.62 24.68
CA ASN A 151 -10.66 -18.07 25.94
C ASN A 151 -10.48 -17.09 27.11
N ARG A 152 -10.09 -15.83 26.86
CA ARG A 152 -9.95 -14.82 27.93
C ARG A 152 -11.30 -14.23 28.30
N HIS A 153 -11.58 -14.12 29.60
CA HIS A 153 -12.83 -13.54 30.10
C HIS A 153 -13.03 -12.08 29.64
N ASP A 154 -12.01 -11.24 29.76
CA ASP A 154 -11.99 -9.87 29.22
C ASP A 154 -11.00 -9.81 28.06
N GLN A 155 -11.47 -10.22 26.88
CA GLN A 155 -10.64 -10.28 25.67
C GLN A 155 -10.09 -8.89 25.30
N PHE A 156 -10.92 -7.84 25.33
CA PHE A 156 -10.49 -6.49 24.93
C PHE A 156 -9.32 -6.00 25.79
N ARG A 157 -9.40 -6.16 27.11
CA ARG A 157 -8.30 -5.81 28.02
C ARG A 157 -7.06 -6.69 27.80
N ALA A 158 -7.25 -8.00 27.58
CA ALA A 158 -6.14 -8.92 27.34
C ALA A 158 -5.38 -8.57 26.04
N ILE A 159 -6.11 -8.25 24.97
CA ILE A 159 -5.52 -7.84 23.69
C ILE A 159 -4.78 -6.52 23.90
N ARG A 160 -5.40 -5.52 24.52
CA ARG A 160 -4.75 -4.22 24.79
C ARG A 160 -3.45 -4.36 25.58
N LYS A 161 -3.42 -5.23 26.59
CA LYS A 161 -2.20 -5.51 27.36
C LYS A 161 -1.12 -6.14 26.49
N THR A 162 -1.50 -7.06 25.60
CA THR A 162 -0.57 -7.75 24.71
C THR A 162 0.02 -6.78 23.67
N ILE A 163 -0.82 -5.93 23.06
CA ILE A 163 -0.37 -4.85 22.16
C ILE A 163 0.61 -3.91 22.90
N TRP A 164 0.23 -3.45 24.10
CA TRP A 164 1.08 -2.55 24.89
C TRP A 164 2.46 -3.12 25.20
N SER A 165 2.51 -4.44 25.50
CA SER A 165 3.77 -5.17 25.74
C SER A 165 4.58 -5.31 24.46
N ALA A 166 3.95 -5.67 23.34
CA ALA A 166 4.62 -5.84 22.05
C ALA A 166 5.23 -4.51 21.54
N ASN A 167 4.54 -3.38 21.71
CA ASN A 167 5.03 -2.06 21.32
C ASN A 167 6.34 -1.64 22.05
N ARG A 168 6.71 -2.33 23.13
CA ARG A 168 7.89 -2.07 23.98
C ARG A 168 8.91 -3.20 23.97
N ASP A 169 8.64 -4.25 23.21
CA ASP A 169 9.45 -5.45 23.17
C ASP A 169 10.37 -5.36 21.95
N ASP A 170 11.64 -5.03 22.17
CA ASP A 170 12.62 -4.87 21.10
C ASP A 170 12.92 -6.17 20.33
N SER A 171 12.45 -7.31 20.85
CA SER A 171 12.50 -8.58 20.14
C SER A 171 11.37 -8.77 19.12
N VAL A 172 10.36 -7.89 19.10
CA VAL A 172 9.23 -7.92 18.16
C VAL A 172 9.44 -6.90 17.05
N ASP A 173 9.49 -7.37 15.81
CA ASP A 173 9.65 -6.50 14.63
C ASP A 173 8.32 -6.25 13.90
N GLY A 174 7.33 -7.10 14.13
CA GLY A 174 5.99 -6.97 13.58
C GLY A 174 4.93 -7.50 14.53
N LEU A 175 3.78 -6.84 14.53
CA LEU A 175 2.58 -7.19 15.28
C LEU A 175 1.40 -7.24 14.31
N LEU A 176 0.62 -8.31 14.42
CA LEU A 176 -0.63 -8.50 13.70
C LEU A 176 -1.73 -8.92 14.68
N VAL A 177 -2.91 -8.31 14.56
CA VAL A 177 -4.13 -8.73 15.28
C VAL A 177 -5.12 -9.26 14.25
N LEU A 178 -5.58 -10.51 14.42
CA LEU A 178 -6.51 -11.13 13.47
C LEU A 178 -7.94 -10.66 13.75
N PHE A 179 -8.45 -9.83 12.84
CA PHE A 179 -9.83 -9.32 12.83
C PHE A 179 -10.73 -10.13 11.89
N PRO A 180 -12.06 -10.11 12.11
CA PRO A 180 -12.81 -9.40 13.15
C PRO A 180 -12.81 -10.11 14.51
N ILE A 181 -12.86 -9.34 15.60
CA ILE A 181 -12.96 -9.87 16.97
C ILE A 181 -14.31 -9.51 17.58
N PHE A 182 -14.69 -8.22 17.52
CA PHE A 182 -15.94 -7.74 18.10
C PHE A 182 -17.01 -7.37 17.06
N ALA A 183 -16.67 -7.33 15.78
CA ALA A 183 -17.65 -7.13 14.71
C ALA A 183 -18.58 -8.37 14.58
N PRO A 184 -19.86 -8.17 14.20
CA PRO A 184 -20.49 -6.90 13.83
C PRO A 184 -21.04 -6.11 15.04
N THR A 185 -20.96 -6.62 16.26
CA THR A 185 -21.65 -6.04 17.43
C THR A 185 -20.99 -4.75 17.94
N TYR A 186 -19.65 -4.72 18.01
CA TYR A 186 -18.88 -3.56 18.48
C TYR A 186 -17.65 -3.31 17.59
N PRO A 187 -17.85 -3.00 16.29
CA PRO A 187 -16.75 -2.81 15.33
C PRO A 187 -15.77 -1.70 15.75
N GLU A 188 -16.23 -0.69 16.48
CA GLU A 188 -15.39 0.40 17.00
C GLU A 188 -14.29 -0.09 17.95
N LYS A 189 -14.49 -1.24 18.61
CA LYS A 189 -13.45 -1.87 19.43
C LYS A 189 -12.32 -2.44 18.59
N ASP A 190 -12.64 -3.02 17.44
CA ASP A 190 -11.63 -3.54 16.51
C ASP A 190 -10.78 -2.38 15.96
N ASP A 191 -11.42 -1.26 15.62
CA ASP A 191 -10.72 -0.04 15.17
C ASP A 191 -9.86 0.58 16.28
N ALA A 192 -10.36 0.63 17.51
CA ALA A 192 -9.59 1.08 18.65
C ALA A 192 -8.35 0.20 18.90
N LEU A 193 -8.47 -1.13 18.77
CA LEU A 193 -7.33 -2.04 18.89
C LEU A 193 -6.29 -1.82 17.80
N ARG A 194 -6.72 -1.60 16.55
CA ARG A 194 -5.82 -1.30 15.43
C ARG A 194 -5.03 -0.01 15.65
N ALA A 195 -5.69 1.04 16.13
CA ALA A 195 -5.04 2.32 16.44
C ALA A 195 -4.07 2.26 17.63
N LEU A 196 -4.07 1.18 18.42
CA LEU A 196 -3.13 0.99 19.54
C LEU A 196 -1.82 0.31 19.12
N ILE A 197 -1.76 -0.30 17.93
CA ILE A 197 -0.54 -0.91 17.40
C ILE A 197 0.43 0.22 17.04
N ASP A 198 1.66 0.18 17.55
CA ASP A 198 2.66 1.19 17.19
C ASP A 198 2.99 1.07 15.68
N PRO A 199 2.96 2.16 14.89
CA PRO A 199 3.27 2.14 13.46
C PRO A 199 4.61 1.50 13.11
N ARG A 200 5.57 1.49 14.04
CA ARG A 200 6.91 0.90 13.89
C ARG A 200 6.90 -0.63 13.88
N ILE A 201 5.83 -1.25 14.35
CA ILE A 201 5.65 -2.72 14.33
C ILE A 201 4.32 -3.12 13.68
N ASP A 202 3.59 -2.21 13.04
CA ASP A 202 2.35 -2.56 12.34
C ASP A 202 2.65 -3.31 11.03
N ALA A 203 2.72 -4.63 11.12
CA ALA A 203 3.06 -5.48 9.98
C ALA A 203 1.98 -5.44 8.89
N GLU A 204 0.72 -5.23 9.27
CA GLU A 204 -0.40 -5.27 8.33
C GLU A 204 -0.51 -3.97 7.50
N GLY A 205 0.05 -2.87 7.99
CA GLY A 205 -0.03 -1.54 7.37
C GLY A 205 -1.41 -0.91 7.48
N THR A 206 -2.13 -1.22 8.56
CA THR A 206 -3.54 -0.79 8.77
C THR A 206 -3.69 0.27 9.85
N HIS A 207 -2.62 0.64 10.54
CA HIS A 207 -2.62 1.78 11.45
C HIS A 207 -3.08 3.04 10.70
N PRO A 208 -3.91 3.91 11.31
CA PRO A 208 -4.46 5.10 10.64
C PRO A 208 -3.44 5.99 9.94
N SER A 209 -2.21 6.10 10.46
CA SER A 209 -1.12 6.85 9.81
C SER A 209 -0.69 6.24 8.47
N HIS A 210 -0.54 4.91 8.40
CA HIS A 210 -0.15 4.21 7.18
C HIS A 210 -1.26 4.28 6.13
N LEU A 211 -2.52 4.16 6.56
CA LEU A 211 -3.68 4.33 5.69
C LEU A 211 -3.81 5.77 5.16
N ALA A 212 -3.61 6.78 6.01
CA ALA A 212 -3.63 8.18 5.60
C ALA A 212 -2.55 8.47 4.54
N ALA A 213 -1.32 8.01 4.77
CA ALA A 213 -0.21 8.17 3.84
C ALA A 213 -0.39 7.35 2.55
N THR A 214 -1.04 6.18 2.61
CA THR A 214 -1.39 5.40 1.41
C THR A 214 -2.43 6.12 0.54
N ASN A 215 -3.36 6.85 1.18
CA ASN A 215 -4.40 7.61 0.51
C ASN A 215 -3.92 8.98 0.00
N SER A 216 -2.83 9.52 0.56
CA SER A 216 -2.13 10.68 0.03
C SER A 216 -1.15 10.25 -1.07
N SER A 217 -0.53 11.17 -1.80
CA SER A 217 0.66 10.83 -2.59
C SER A 217 1.95 11.12 -1.84
N GLU A 218 1.90 11.11 -0.51
CA GLU A 218 3.12 11.17 0.27
C GLU A 218 3.92 9.92 -0.05
N ARG A 219 5.12 10.17 -0.58
CA ARG A 219 6.13 9.16 -0.80
C ARG A 219 7.20 9.39 0.26
N GLY A 220 7.64 8.32 0.90
CA GLY A 220 8.71 8.38 1.88
C GLY A 220 9.21 6.98 2.19
N GLU A 221 10.50 6.87 2.48
CA GLU A 221 11.19 5.63 2.82
C GLU A 221 10.59 4.92 4.05
N GLU A 222 9.76 5.63 4.84
CA GLU A 222 9.10 5.16 6.06
C GLU A 222 7.69 4.57 5.86
N LEU A 223 7.10 4.63 4.65
CA LEU A 223 5.72 4.16 4.46
C LEU A 223 5.63 2.63 4.51
N ILE A 224 4.64 2.11 5.23
CA ILE A 224 4.20 0.71 5.15
C ILE A 224 2.84 0.70 4.46
N TYR A 225 2.73 -0.08 3.39
CA TYR A 225 1.46 -0.20 2.67
C TYR A 225 0.61 -1.33 3.28
N PRO A 226 -0.73 -1.18 3.27
CA PRO A 226 -1.63 -2.23 3.69
C PRO A 226 -1.44 -3.48 2.81
N CYS A 227 -1.31 -4.64 3.44
CA CYS A 227 -0.85 -5.86 2.77
C CYS A 227 -1.73 -6.28 1.59
N THR A 228 -3.06 -6.24 1.80
CA THR A 228 -4.04 -6.67 0.80
C THR A 228 -4.09 -5.73 -0.41
N PRO A 229 -4.22 -4.39 -0.25
CA PRO A 229 -4.08 -3.45 -1.36
C PRO A 229 -2.77 -3.61 -2.15
N LEU A 230 -1.63 -3.75 -1.46
CA LEU A 230 -0.35 -3.92 -2.14
C LEU A 230 -0.27 -5.25 -2.91
N ALA A 231 -0.77 -6.35 -2.35
CA ALA A 231 -0.86 -7.63 -3.05
C ALA A 231 -1.68 -7.53 -4.35
N VAL A 232 -2.79 -6.78 -4.33
CA VAL A 232 -3.60 -6.55 -5.53
C VAL A 232 -2.85 -5.72 -6.57
N MET A 233 -2.14 -4.67 -6.15
CA MET A 233 -1.30 -3.87 -7.06
C MET A 233 -0.23 -4.73 -7.74
N LEU A 234 0.43 -5.63 -6.99
CA LEU A 234 1.41 -6.58 -7.54
C LEU A 234 0.78 -7.56 -8.53
N ALA A 235 -0.45 -8.03 -8.25
CA ALA A 235 -1.20 -8.89 -9.17
C ALA A 235 -1.60 -8.16 -10.46
N LEU A 236 -2.11 -6.93 -10.35
CA LEU A 236 -2.48 -6.10 -11.51
C LEU A 236 -1.27 -5.79 -12.39
N HIS A 237 -0.09 -5.60 -11.79
CA HIS A 237 1.15 -5.37 -12.54
C HIS A 237 1.56 -6.57 -13.42
N ARG A 238 1.00 -7.77 -13.18
CA ARG A 238 1.21 -8.96 -14.02
C ARG A 238 0.29 -9.05 -15.23
N VAL A 239 -0.65 -8.12 -15.37
CA VAL A 239 -1.58 -8.11 -16.51
C VAL A 239 -0.93 -7.37 -17.68
N PRO A 240 -0.68 -8.04 -18.82
CA PRO A 240 -0.03 -7.41 -19.96
C PRO A 240 -0.83 -6.22 -20.50
N GLY A 241 -0.13 -5.12 -20.81
CA GLY A 241 -0.73 -3.89 -21.37
C GLY A 241 -1.69 -3.16 -20.42
N LEU A 242 -1.74 -3.54 -19.13
CA LEU A 242 -2.52 -2.84 -18.14
C LEU A 242 -1.79 -1.61 -17.61
N PHE A 243 -0.52 -1.78 -17.22
CA PHE A 243 0.38 -0.70 -16.85
C PHE A 243 1.18 -0.24 -18.07
N ASP A 244 1.27 1.08 -18.26
CA ASP A 244 2.18 1.68 -19.23
C ASP A 244 3.61 1.69 -18.65
N SER A 245 4.47 0.83 -19.19
CA SER A 245 5.87 0.70 -18.77
C SER A 245 6.75 1.87 -19.22
N GLY A 246 6.30 2.69 -20.16
CA GLY A 246 7.00 3.90 -20.61
C GLY A 246 6.65 5.15 -19.78
N ALA A 247 5.64 5.06 -18.92
CA ALA A 247 5.18 6.17 -18.09
C ALA A 247 5.71 6.06 -16.64
N PRO A 248 5.90 7.19 -15.94
CA PRO A 248 6.18 7.15 -14.49
C PRO A 248 5.02 6.50 -13.74
N MET A 249 5.31 5.92 -12.57
CA MET A 249 4.31 5.17 -11.78
C MET A 249 3.04 5.99 -11.47
N GLU A 250 3.11 7.32 -11.29
CA GLU A 250 1.90 8.13 -11.08
C GLU A 250 0.97 8.22 -12.29
N GLN A 251 1.41 7.74 -13.45
CA GLN A 251 0.70 7.80 -14.73
C GLN A 251 0.60 6.43 -15.40
N SER A 252 1.09 5.36 -14.77
CA SER A 252 1.14 4.03 -15.36
C SER A 252 -0.23 3.42 -15.63
N LEU A 253 -1.29 3.90 -14.96
CA LEU A 253 -2.68 3.53 -15.19
C LEU A 253 -3.51 4.66 -15.81
N ARG A 254 -2.86 5.67 -16.40
CA ARG A 254 -3.56 6.79 -17.04
C ARG A 254 -4.51 6.29 -18.13
N GLY A 255 -5.73 6.81 -18.12
CA GLY A 255 -6.78 6.43 -19.07
C GLY A 255 -7.44 5.08 -18.77
N LYS A 256 -7.03 4.36 -17.71
CA LYS A 256 -7.75 3.19 -17.21
C LYS A 256 -8.87 3.61 -16.28
N THR A 257 -9.97 2.87 -16.36
CA THR A 257 -11.11 3.00 -15.45
C THR A 257 -11.23 1.76 -14.58
N VAL A 258 -11.44 1.93 -13.28
CA VAL A 258 -11.51 0.84 -12.30
C VAL A 258 -12.80 0.90 -11.51
N THR A 259 -13.47 -0.23 -11.32
CA THR A 259 -14.54 -0.37 -10.32
C THR A 259 -13.99 -1.14 -9.12
N MET A 260 -13.93 -0.49 -7.96
CA MET A 260 -13.61 -1.09 -6.67
C MET A 260 -14.91 -1.30 -5.88
N ILE A 261 -15.35 -2.55 -5.74
CA ILE A 261 -16.54 -2.93 -4.98
C ILE A 261 -16.10 -3.29 -3.57
N ASN A 262 -16.55 -2.48 -2.60
CA ASN A 262 -16.12 -2.35 -1.21
C ASN A 262 -15.37 -1.02 -0.99
N ARG A 263 -15.78 -0.30 0.05
CA ARG A 263 -15.16 0.97 0.49
C ARG A 263 -14.77 0.94 1.96
N SER A 264 -14.37 -0.23 2.47
CA SER A 264 -13.81 -0.36 3.82
C SER A 264 -12.53 0.48 3.96
N GLU A 265 -12.27 0.94 5.18
CA GLU A 265 -11.04 1.68 5.51
C GLU A 265 -9.77 0.83 5.38
N ILE A 266 -9.89 -0.50 5.48
CA ILE A 266 -8.74 -1.42 5.52
C ILE A 266 -8.32 -1.90 4.12
N VAL A 267 -9.28 -2.11 3.21
CA VAL A 267 -9.00 -2.67 1.88
C VAL A 267 -9.50 -1.74 0.77
N GLY A 268 -10.78 -1.41 0.77
CA GLY A 268 -11.44 -0.73 -0.35
C GLY A 268 -10.89 0.65 -0.65
N ARG A 269 -10.90 1.53 0.35
CA ARG A 269 -10.40 2.91 0.25
C ARG A 269 -8.90 2.99 -0.04
N PRO A 270 -8.02 2.31 0.71
CA PRO A 270 -6.58 2.38 0.42
C PRO A 270 -6.24 1.84 -0.97
N LEU A 271 -6.87 0.74 -1.42
CA LEU A 271 -6.65 0.23 -2.77
C LEU A 271 -7.14 1.21 -3.85
N ALA A 272 -8.32 1.81 -3.66
CA ALA A 272 -8.83 2.83 -4.58
C ALA A 272 -7.89 4.05 -4.64
N GLY A 273 -7.34 4.48 -3.50
CA GLY A 273 -6.33 5.53 -3.40
C GLY A 273 -5.04 5.19 -4.15
N MET A 274 -4.47 4.00 -3.92
CA MET A 274 -3.26 3.53 -4.61
C MET A 274 -3.44 3.48 -6.13
N ILE A 275 -4.57 2.97 -6.61
CA ILE A 275 -4.87 2.87 -8.04
C ILE A 275 -5.08 4.27 -8.65
N ALA A 276 -5.82 5.16 -7.98
CA ALA A 276 -6.01 6.54 -8.43
C ALA A 276 -4.69 7.32 -8.44
N ASN A 277 -3.79 7.03 -7.49
CA ASN A 277 -2.45 7.61 -7.42
C ASN A 277 -1.56 7.23 -8.61
N CYS A 278 -1.85 6.10 -9.27
CA CYS A 278 -1.22 5.66 -10.52
C CYS A 278 -1.86 6.27 -11.78
N GLY A 279 -2.83 7.18 -11.63
CA GLY A 279 -3.41 7.96 -12.73
C GLY A 279 -4.73 7.41 -13.28
N ALA A 280 -5.29 6.35 -12.68
CA ALA A 280 -6.59 5.80 -13.08
C ALA A 280 -7.77 6.64 -12.56
N LEU A 281 -8.93 6.47 -13.19
CA LEU A 281 -10.22 6.87 -12.63
C LEU A 281 -10.84 5.66 -11.92
N VAL A 282 -11.22 5.80 -10.66
CA VAL A 282 -11.74 4.70 -9.84
C VAL A 282 -13.15 5.00 -9.33
N TYR A 283 -14.11 4.17 -9.71
CA TYR A 283 -15.43 4.08 -9.09
C TYR A 283 -15.32 3.25 -7.81
N SER A 284 -15.43 3.88 -6.64
CA SER A 284 -15.46 3.22 -5.34
C SER A 284 -16.91 3.02 -4.90
N ILE A 285 -17.33 1.76 -4.90
CA ILE A 285 -18.71 1.32 -4.67
C ILE A 285 -18.85 0.84 -3.23
N ASP A 286 -19.90 1.30 -2.57
CA ASP A 286 -20.39 0.82 -1.28
C ASP A 286 -21.87 0.43 -1.41
N ALA A 287 -22.46 -0.09 -0.34
CA ALA A 287 -23.83 -0.63 -0.35
C ALA A 287 -24.88 0.39 -0.82
N ASP A 288 -24.67 1.68 -0.56
CA ASP A 288 -25.64 2.76 -0.76
C ASP A 288 -25.17 3.85 -1.73
N SER A 289 -23.90 3.84 -2.15
CA SER A 289 -23.29 4.99 -2.80
C SER A 289 -22.07 4.66 -3.65
N THR A 290 -21.89 5.42 -4.73
CA THR A 290 -20.69 5.40 -5.58
C THR A 290 -19.91 6.69 -5.40
N HIS A 291 -18.61 6.60 -5.16
CA HIS A 291 -17.67 7.72 -5.15
C HIS A 291 -16.69 7.60 -6.32
N ILE A 292 -16.15 8.74 -6.79
CA ILE A 292 -15.17 8.77 -7.88
C ILE A 292 -13.83 9.27 -7.33
N TYR A 293 -12.81 8.44 -7.45
CA TYR A 293 -11.44 8.75 -7.04
C TYR A 293 -10.63 8.98 -8.32
N HIS A 294 -9.89 10.08 -8.35
CA HIS A 294 -8.96 10.38 -9.44
C HIS A 294 -7.89 11.34 -8.92
N ARG A 295 -6.73 11.34 -9.56
CA ARG A 295 -5.67 12.31 -9.25
C ARG A 295 -6.04 13.69 -9.78
N HIS A 296 -6.24 14.66 -8.89
CA HIS A 296 -6.48 16.06 -9.26
C HIS A 296 -5.16 16.84 -9.26
N ARG A 297 -4.84 17.59 -10.34
CA ARG A 297 -3.77 18.60 -10.32
C ARG A 297 -4.35 19.90 -9.75
N LEU A 298 -4.13 20.19 -8.47
CA LEU A 298 -4.38 21.54 -7.97
C LEU A 298 -3.25 22.47 -8.43
N HIS A 299 -3.63 23.54 -9.14
CA HIS A 299 -2.72 24.46 -9.81
C HIS A 299 -1.94 25.42 -8.88
N ARG A 300 -1.99 25.24 -7.54
CA ARG A 300 -1.49 26.28 -6.60
C ARG A 300 -1.01 25.82 -5.22
N ALA A 301 -0.89 24.54 -4.94
CA ALA A 301 -0.27 24.08 -3.70
C ALA A 301 1.13 23.53 -4.02
N SER A 302 2.13 23.99 -3.28
CA SER A 302 3.52 23.49 -3.31
C SER A 302 3.65 22.00 -2.97
N HIS A 303 2.54 21.35 -2.58
CA HIS A 303 2.43 19.92 -2.35
C HIS A 303 1.17 19.37 -3.06
N PRO A 304 1.23 18.19 -3.69
CA PRO A 304 0.07 17.58 -4.33
C PRO A 304 -0.99 17.20 -3.29
N SER A 305 -2.01 18.03 -3.12
CA SER A 305 -3.19 17.71 -2.31
C SER A 305 -4.29 17.12 -3.21
N PHE A 306 -4.74 15.90 -2.91
CA PHE A 306 -5.74 15.15 -3.69
C PHE A 306 -7.13 15.51 -3.20
N CYS A 307 -8.02 15.82 -4.13
CA CYS A 307 -9.44 15.86 -3.82
C CYS A 307 -10.03 14.47 -4.09
N LEU A 308 -10.24 13.70 -3.02
CA LEU A 308 -11.13 12.54 -3.01
C LEU A 308 -12.57 13.06 -3.16
N ARG A 309 -12.96 13.52 -4.36
CA ARG A 309 -14.28 14.12 -4.56
C ARG A 309 -15.34 13.02 -4.66
N ALA A 310 -15.90 12.65 -3.51
CA ALA A 310 -17.17 11.94 -3.41
C ALA A 310 -18.27 12.81 -4.06
N SER A 311 -18.59 12.53 -5.32
CA SER A 311 -19.84 12.96 -5.95
C SER A 311 -20.73 11.73 -6.05
N SER A 312 -22.05 11.88 -6.00
CA SER A 312 -23.00 10.78 -6.25
C SER A 312 -22.72 10.18 -7.63
N GLY A 313 -21.97 9.09 -7.66
CA GLY A 313 -21.49 8.48 -8.89
C GLY A 313 -22.56 7.63 -9.57
N PRO A 314 -22.24 7.09 -10.77
CA PRO A 314 -23.18 6.28 -11.52
C PRO A 314 -23.53 4.98 -10.78
N PRO A 315 -24.65 4.33 -11.12
CA PRO A 315 -25.02 3.04 -10.56
C PRO A 315 -24.00 1.95 -10.93
N LEU A 316 -23.94 0.88 -10.14
CA LEU A 316 -22.95 -0.20 -10.28
C LEU A 316 -22.87 -0.76 -11.71
N HIS A 317 -24.00 -1.06 -12.35
CA HIS A 317 -24.01 -1.62 -13.71
C HIS A 317 -23.31 -0.71 -14.74
N THR A 318 -23.45 0.62 -14.60
CA THR A 318 -22.77 1.60 -15.46
C THR A 318 -21.26 1.58 -15.18
N CYS A 319 -20.86 1.51 -13.90
CA CYS A 319 -19.44 1.41 -13.54
C CYS A 319 -18.79 0.15 -14.14
N LEU A 320 -19.47 -1.00 -14.03
CA LEU A 320 -19.00 -2.29 -14.56
C LEU A 320 -18.83 -2.28 -16.08
N ALA A 321 -19.74 -1.61 -16.80
CA ALA A 321 -19.70 -1.54 -18.27
C ALA A 321 -18.55 -0.67 -18.81
N HIS A 322 -18.07 0.30 -18.03
CA HIS A 322 -17.01 1.22 -18.44
C HIS A 322 -15.62 0.83 -17.94
N SER A 323 -15.52 -0.03 -16.93
CA SER A 323 -14.25 -0.32 -16.26
C SER A 323 -13.37 -1.33 -17.00
N ASP A 324 -12.08 -1.01 -17.10
CA ASP A 324 -11.05 -1.92 -17.59
C ASP A 324 -10.63 -2.93 -16.50
N ILE A 325 -10.78 -2.55 -15.23
CA ILE A 325 -10.46 -3.37 -14.04
C ILE A 325 -11.67 -3.37 -13.11
N ILE A 326 -12.05 -4.54 -12.59
CA ILE A 326 -13.12 -4.72 -11.61
C ILE A 326 -12.58 -5.54 -10.45
N ILE A 327 -12.65 -4.99 -9.24
CA ILE A 327 -12.12 -5.60 -8.03
C ILE A 327 -13.26 -5.72 -7.03
N SER A 328 -13.45 -6.90 -6.46
CA SER A 328 -14.49 -7.13 -5.45
C SER A 328 -13.91 -7.67 -4.15
N ALA A 329 -14.29 -7.06 -3.03
CA ALA A 329 -13.91 -7.46 -1.68
C ALA A 329 -15.11 -7.50 -0.73
N VAL A 330 -16.27 -7.98 -1.20
CA VAL A 330 -17.49 -8.03 -0.40
C VAL A 330 -17.48 -9.30 0.46
N PRO A 331 -17.53 -9.20 1.80
CA PRO A 331 -17.48 -10.35 2.71
C PRO A 331 -18.84 -11.04 2.81
N SER A 332 -19.43 -11.41 1.67
CA SER A 332 -20.74 -12.07 1.61
C SER A 332 -20.79 -13.06 0.46
N ALA A 333 -21.14 -14.31 0.79
CA ALA A 333 -21.39 -15.35 -0.21
C ALA A 333 -22.61 -15.06 -1.09
N LYS A 334 -23.53 -14.19 -0.62
CA LYS A 334 -24.76 -13.82 -1.35
C LYS A 334 -24.52 -12.76 -2.42
N PHE A 335 -23.41 -12.04 -2.35
CA PHE A 335 -23.11 -10.97 -3.30
C PHE A 335 -22.48 -11.55 -4.55
N LYS A 336 -23.04 -11.19 -5.72
CA LYS A 336 -22.54 -11.59 -7.04
C LYS A 336 -22.52 -10.40 -7.98
N VAL A 337 -21.40 -10.21 -8.68
CA VAL A 337 -21.21 -9.26 -9.77
C VAL A 337 -21.78 -9.89 -11.04
N PRO A 338 -22.83 -9.31 -11.65
CA PRO A 338 -23.45 -9.90 -12.82
C PRO A 338 -22.51 -9.83 -14.03
N THR A 339 -22.19 -10.99 -14.63
CA THR A 339 -21.24 -11.09 -15.72
C THR A 339 -21.66 -10.24 -16.92
N HIS A 340 -22.95 -10.22 -17.26
CA HIS A 340 -23.46 -9.46 -18.41
C HIS A 340 -23.22 -7.93 -18.33
N HIS A 341 -23.04 -7.36 -17.14
CA HIS A 341 -22.71 -5.94 -16.96
C HIS A 341 -21.22 -5.63 -17.11
N ILE A 342 -20.34 -6.63 -17.03
CA ILE A 342 -18.88 -6.44 -17.10
C ILE A 342 -18.49 -5.96 -18.51
N ARG A 343 -17.51 -5.08 -18.65
CA ARG A 343 -16.94 -4.77 -19.97
C ARG A 343 -16.22 -6.00 -20.56
N PRO A 344 -16.48 -6.41 -21.82
CA PRO A 344 -15.73 -7.50 -22.45
C PRO A 344 -14.22 -7.24 -22.44
N GLY A 345 -13.44 -8.23 -22.01
CA GLY A 345 -11.99 -8.13 -21.92
C GLY A 345 -11.46 -7.41 -20.66
N ALA A 346 -12.33 -7.04 -19.70
CA ALA A 346 -11.92 -6.46 -18.42
C ALA A 346 -11.09 -7.43 -17.57
N THR A 347 -10.31 -6.88 -16.64
CA THR A 347 -9.59 -7.64 -15.62
C THR A 347 -10.43 -7.74 -14.35
N CYS A 348 -10.73 -8.94 -13.88
CA CYS A 348 -11.56 -9.17 -12.69
C CYS A 348 -10.73 -9.81 -11.57
N ILE A 349 -10.71 -9.20 -10.38
CA ILE A 349 -9.98 -9.72 -9.21
C ILE A 349 -10.94 -9.89 -8.03
N ASN A 350 -10.98 -11.10 -7.48
CA ASN A 350 -11.75 -11.43 -6.27
C ASN A 350 -10.82 -11.46 -5.04
N ILE A 351 -11.04 -10.53 -4.11
CA ILE A 351 -10.27 -10.43 -2.85
C ILE A 351 -10.95 -11.22 -1.72
N SER A 352 -12.28 -11.29 -1.72
CA SER A 352 -13.06 -11.91 -0.66
C SER A 352 -12.81 -13.42 -0.53
N GLU A 353 -13.11 -13.97 0.64
CA GLU A 353 -13.09 -15.42 0.88
C GLU A 353 -14.08 -16.18 -0.03
N HIS A 354 -15.25 -15.55 -0.25
CA HIS A 354 -16.29 -16.03 -1.15
C HIS A 354 -16.04 -15.54 -2.58
N ASP A 355 -16.52 -16.29 -3.56
CA ASP A 355 -16.51 -15.86 -4.95
C ASP A 355 -17.59 -14.79 -5.14
N ASN A 356 -17.19 -13.55 -5.40
CA ASN A 356 -18.10 -12.44 -5.67
C ASN A 356 -18.47 -12.30 -7.15
N PHE A 357 -17.85 -13.06 -8.06
CA PHE A 357 -18.24 -13.08 -9.48
C PHE A 357 -19.15 -14.28 -9.76
N GLU A 358 -19.99 -14.16 -10.79
CA GLU A 358 -20.73 -15.30 -11.34
C GLU A 358 -19.75 -16.29 -12.01
N ASP A 359 -20.13 -17.57 -12.08
CA ASP A 359 -19.23 -18.66 -12.49
C ASP A 359 -18.78 -18.53 -13.96
N ASP A 360 -19.55 -17.81 -14.76
CA ASP A 360 -19.29 -17.54 -16.18
C ASP A 360 -18.42 -16.29 -16.43
N VAL A 361 -17.88 -15.63 -15.39
CA VAL A 361 -17.05 -14.42 -15.53
C VAL A 361 -15.88 -14.62 -16.50
N ALA A 362 -15.29 -15.82 -16.54
CA ALA A 362 -14.19 -16.16 -17.43
C ALA A 362 -14.58 -16.15 -18.92
N ALA A 363 -15.87 -16.28 -19.24
CA ALA A 363 -16.38 -16.18 -20.61
C ALA A 363 -16.43 -14.74 -21.12
N ARG A 364 -16.16 -13.74 -20.27
CA ARG A 364 -16.26 -12.32 -20.62
C ARG A 364 -15.07 -11.48 -20.21
N ALA A 365 -14.48 -11.76 -19.05
CA ALA A 365 -13.25 -11.11 -18.59
C ALA A 365 -12.07 -11.54 -19.47
N GLY A 366 -11.15 -10.61 -19.74
CA GLY A 366 -9.87 -10.94 -20.38
C GLY A 366 -8.94 -11.64 -19.40
N HIS A 367 -8.92 -11.16 -18.15
CA HIS A 367 -8.12 -11.73 -17.08
C HIS A 367 -8.94 -11.94 -15.81
N VAL A 368 -8.67 -13.03 -15.11
CA VAL A 368 -9.31 -13.34 -13.82
C VAL A 368 -8.27 -13.70 -12.77
N ALA A 369 -8.45 -13.21 -11.55
CA ALA A 369 -7.71 -13.66 -10.38
C ALA A 369 -8.69 -14.10 -9.29
N GLY A 370 -8.40 -15.29 -8.74
CA GLY A 370 -9.05 -15.78 -7.53
C GLY A 370 -8.35 -15.27 -6.27
N ARG A 371 -8.36 -16.10 -5.22
CA ARG A 371 -7.87 -15.77 -3.88
C ARG A 371 -6.42 -15.25 -3.87
N ILE A 372 -6.22 -14.06 -3.30
CA ILE A 372 -4.91 -13.40 -3.18
C ILE A 372 -4.18 -13.69 -1.85
N GLY A 373 -4.74 -14.51 -0.96
CA GLY A 373 -4.25 -14.68 0.41
C GLY A 373 -2.78 -15.12 0.54
N ARG A 374 -2.28 -15.99 -0.34
CA ARG A 374 -0.85 -16.37 -0.36
C ARG A 374 0.04 -15.15 -0.61
N LEU A 375 -0.39 -14.28 -1.52
CA LEU A 375 0.33 -13.06 -1.86
C LEU A 375 0.28 -12.05 -0.72
N THR A 376 -0.87 -11.91 -0.05
CA THR A 376 -1.02 -11.09 1.16
C THR A 376 -0.04 -11.51 2.26
N ASN A 377 0.11 -12.82 2.52
CA ASN A 377 1.07 -13.33 3.51
C ASN A 377 2.53 -13.00 3.15
N LEU A 378 2.89 -13.03 1.87
CA LEU A 378 4.24 -12.65 1.43
C LEU A 378 4.49 -11.15 1.56
N VAL A 379 3.48 -10.33 1.25
CA VAL A 379 3.54 -8.88 1.49
C VAL A 379 3.64 -8.57 2.99
N LEU A 380 2.96 -9.33 3.85
CA LEU A 380 3.12 -9.21 5.30
C LEU A 380 4.56 -9.48 5.74
N VAL A 381 5.18 -10.56 5.24
CA VAL A 381 6.60 -10.84 5.54
C VAL A 381 7.52 -9.74 5.02
N MET A 382 7.23 -9.20 3.84
CA MET A 382 7.96 -8.03 3.30
C MET A 382 7.85 -6.81 4.21
N ASN A 383 6.66 -6.53 4.76
CA ASN A 383 6.49 -5.45 5.73
C ASN A 383 7.26 -5.71 7.02
N VAL A 384 7.21 -6.93 7.57
CA VAL A 384 8.00 -7.31 8.77
C VAL A 384 9.49 -7.12 8.53
N LEU A 385 10.00 -7.52 7.37
CA LEU A 385 11.40 -7.30 7.00
C LEU A 385 11.75 -5.82 6.96
N ALA A 386 10.90 -4.99 6.34
CA ALA A 386 11.11 -3.54 6.26
C ALA A 386 11.10 -2.89 7.65
N LEU A 387 10.17 -3.29 8.51
CA LEU A 387 10.06 -2.81 9.89
C LEU A 387 11.28 -3.22 10.73
N ALA A 388 11.70 -4.49 10.64
CA ALA A 388 12.88 -5.01 11.31
C ALA A 388 14.16 -4.27 10.92
N ALA A 389 14.33 -3.98 9.62
CA ALA A 389 15.47 -3.20 9.13
C ALA A 389 15.48 -1.78 9.72
N ARG A 390 14.32 -1.11 9.76
CA ARG A 390 14.20 0.26 10.32
C ARG A 390 14.45 0.31 11.82
N HIS A 391 14.03 -0.71 12.56
CA HIS A 391 14.23 -0.77 14.01
C HIS A 391 15.72 -0.69 14.38
N ARG A 392 16.58 -1.34 13.59
CA ARG A 392 18.04 -1.35 13.80
C ARG A 392 18.72 -0.01 13.51
N HIS A 393 18.24 0.75 12.54
CA HIS A 393 18.84 2.07 12.23
C HIS A 393 18.56 3.13 13.29
N ARG A 394 17.67 2.86 14.26
CA ARG A 394 17.31 3.78 15.35
C ARG A 394 17.99 3.43 16.68
N GLN A 395 18.63 2.27 16.80
CA GLN A 395 19.48 1.86 17.93
C GLN A 395 20.93 2.21 17.63
#